data_AF-A0A7X9H8A6-F1
#
_entry.id   AF-A0A7X9H8A6-F1
#
_cell.length_a   1.000
_cell.length_b   1.000
_cell.length_c   1.000
_cell.angle_alpha   90.00
_cell.angle_beta   90.00
_cell.angle_gamma   90.00
#
_symmetry.space_group_name_H-M   'P 1'
#
loop_
_entity.id
_entity.type
_entity.pdbx_description
1 polymer ?
#
loop_
_entity_poly.entity_id
_entity_poly.type
_entity_poly.pdbx_seq_one_letter_code
_entity_poly.pdbx_strand_id
1 'polypeptide(L)'
;DFIEGGSRKVKISKFNITPSVGNTSIAPQVTDEDEEEEIQNSGTNSSLFNLDMEVNMYSKNLGSINDIYNYVNNNYHRFNTNEGEVIIPTNAQGVGAPDGVVNVSPSGTSASTGTKKDIDIRLEGFLKAGPNFWIFGAGGYNNNFARFKTKKGTLVEINIEKETYKIRVNSDENGTYNLEGALQGGEPYIAILAAFPLDVPENQDLGVEVKVTNNSGETVNISLKDRNNRVQITDRNGAVIHGHNQNENVKIL
;
A
#
# COMPACT_ATOMS: atom_id res chain seq x y z
N ASP A 1 32.75 26.98 11.78
CA ASP A 1 32.18 26.70 10.45
C ASP A 1 31.40 25.40 10.42
N PHE A 2 30.33 25.44 9.63
CA PHE A 2 29.15 24.58 9.58
C PHE A 2 29.36 23.07 9.29
N ILE A 3 28.63 22.25 10.06
CA ILE A 3 27.71 21.11 9.75
C ILE A 3 27.82 20.39 8.38
N GLU A 4 27.97 19.06 8.41
CA GLU A 4 27.19 18.05 7.65
C GLU A 4 27.57 16.64 8.16
N GLY A 5 26.70 15.86 8.81
CA GLY A 5 25.49 15.26 8.20
C GLY A 5 25.85 13.86 7.69
N GLY A 6 25.35 12.80 8.34
CA GLY A 6 25.77 11.42 8.12
C GLY A 6 25.60 10.93 6.68
N SER A 7 26.72 10.74 5.96
CA SER A 7 26.72 10.04 4.67
C SER A 7 26.68 8.53 4.90
N ARG A 8 25.47 7.99 5.08
CA ARG A 8 25.22 6.56 4.85
C ARG A 8 25.42 6.32 3.35
N LYS A 9 26.51 5.65 2.98
CA LYS A 9 26.80 5.35 1.58
C LYS A 9 26.09 4.05 1.22
N VAL A 10 25.09 4.13 0.35
CA VAL A 10 24.39 2.98 -0.22
C VAL A 10 24.92 2.77 -1.62
N LYS A 11 25.26 1.53 -1.97
CA LYS A 11 25.66 1.14 -3.32
C LYS A 11 24.80 -0.04 -3.76
N ILE A 12 24.12 0.11 -4.89
CA ILE A 12 23.52 -1.03 -5.58
C ILE A 12 24.65 -1.64 -6.43
N SER A 13 25.11 -2.82 -6.05
CA SER A 13 26.22 -3.52 -6.73
C SER A 13 25.71 -4.42 -7.86
N LYS A 14 24.44 -4.83 -7.79
CA LYS A 14 23.78 -5.64 -8.81
C LYS A 14 22.34 -5.18 -8.96
N PHE A 15 21.90 -5.03 -10.20
CA PHE A 15 20.50 -4.82 -10.55
C PHE A 15 20.25 -5.53 -11.88
N ASN A 16 19.49 -6.62 -11.83
CA ASN A 16 19.13 -7.38 -13.00
C ASN A 16 17.62 -7.60 -13.03
N ILE A 17 17.02 -7.34 -14.18
CA ILE A 17 15.60 -7.57 -14.42
C ILE A 17 15.46 -8.56 -15.56
N THR A 18 14.70 -9.62 -15.34
CA THR A 18 14.47 -10.67 -16.35
C THR A 18 12.98 -10.95 -16.43
N PRO A 19 12.40 -11.14 -17.63
CA PRO A 19 11.02 -11.59 -17.75
C PRO A 19 10.86 -12.91 -17.00
N SER A 20 9.81 -13.05 -16.18
CA SER A 20 9.54 -14.33 -15.53
C SER A 20 9.03 -15.31 -16.59
N VAL A 21 9.81 -16.35 -16.88
CA VAL A 21 9.42 -17.37 -17.85
C VAL A 21 8.35 -18.25 -17.20
N GLY A 22 7.08 -17.89 -17.43
CA GLY A 22 5.96 -18.51 -16.72
C GLY A 22 4.61 -18.02 -17.20
N ASN A 23 4.42 -17.92 -18.51
CA ASN A 23 3.16 -18.20 -19.19
C ASN A 23 3.49 -18.37 -20.67
N THR A 24 3.72 -19.62 -21.05
CA THR A 24 3.66 -20.04 -22.45
C THR A 24 2.34 -19.59 -23.02
N SER A 25 2.40 -18.57 -23.87
CA SER A 25 1.40 -18.25 -24.86
C SER A 25 1.01 -19.55 -25.55
N ILE A 26 -0.27 -19.94 -25.46
CA ILE A 26 -0.83 -20.97 -26.32
C ILE A 26 -0.69 -20.41 -27.74
N ALA A 27 0.17 -21.04 -28.54
CA ALA A 27 0.34 -20.67 -29.94
C ALA A 27 -0.99 -20.92 -30.68
N PRO A 28 -1.45 -20.02 -31.56
CA PRO A 28 -2.54 -20.34 -32.47
C PRO A 28 -2.06 -21.45 -33.43
N GLN A 29 -2.70 -22.62 -33.38
CA GLN A 29 -2.64 -23.55 -34.50
C GLN A 29 -3.36 -22.90 -35.68
N VAL A 30 -2.62 -22.68 -36.76
CA VAL A 30 -3.18 -22.39 -38.07
C VAL A 30 -3.72 -23.71 -38.62
N THR A 31 -5.03 -23.79 -38.78
CA THR A 31 -5.68 -24.65 -39.76
C THR A 31 -6.65 -23.77 -40.52
N ASP A 32 -6.33 -23.50 -41.78
CA ASP A 32 -7.24 -22.89 -42.74
C ASP A 32 -8.48 -23.77 -42.87
N GLU A 33 -9.66 -23.17 -42.70
CA GLU A 33 -10.78 -23.20 -43.66
C GLU A 33 -12.00 -22.49 -43.03
N ASP A 34 -12.37 -21.37 -43.66
CA ASP A 34 -13.67 -20.70 -43.79
C ASP A 34 -14.68 -20.65 -42.62
N GLU A 35 -15.02 -19.41 -42.24
CA GLU A 35 -16.36 -18.85 -41.96
C GLU A 35 -16.36 -17.83 -40.79
N GLU A 36 -17.11 -16.75 -41.02
CA GLU A 36 -17.27 -15.56 -40.17
C GLU A 36 -17.88 -15.91 -38.81
N GLU A 37 -17.27 -15.47 -37.70
CA GLU A 37 -18.00 -15.01 -36.51
C GLU A 37 -17.10 -14.26 -35.50
N GLU A 38 -17.74 -13.35 -34.78
CA GLU A 38 -17.23 -12.27 -33.93
C GLU A 38 -16.85 -12.78 -32.52
N ILE A 39 -15.60 -12.65 -32.05
CA ILE A 39 -15.25 -12.87 -30.62
C ILE A 39 -14.16 -11.91 -30.08
N GLN A 40 -14.50 -11.33 -28.92
CA GLN A 40 -13.68 -10.58 -27.96
C GLN A 40 -12.43 -11.34 -27.48
N ASN A 41 -11.27 -10.65 -27.37
CA ASN A 41 -10.33 -10.84 -26.24
C ASN A 41 -9.17 -9.84 -26.31
N SER A 42 -9.28 -8.72 -25.59
CA SER A 42 -8.12 -7.86 -25.31
C SER A 42 -7.54 -8.28 -23.94
N GLY A 43 -6.76 -9.36 -23.95
CA GLY A 43 -6.00 -9.79 -22.79
C GLY A 43 -4.86 -8.81 -22.53
N THR A 44 -4.91 -8.09 -21.42
CA THR A 44 -3.77 -7.34 -20.90
C THR A 44 -2.68 -8.32 -20.47
N ASN A 45 -1.70 -8.54 -21.34
CA ASN A 45 -0.48 -9.28 -21.02
C ASN A 45 0.33 -8.49 -19.99
N SER A 46 0.04 -8.65 -18.69
CA SER A 46 0.95 -8.19 -17.64
C SER A 46 2.18 -9.09 -17.68
N SER A 47 3.24 -8.64 -18.35
CA SER A 47 4.53 -9.33 -18.31
C SER A 47 5.09 -9.20 -16.90
N LEU A 48 5.14 -10.34 -16.20
CA LEU A 48 5.79 -10.46 -14.91
C LEU A 48 7.32 -10.44 -15.09
N PHE A 49 8.02 -9.79 -14.17
CA PHE A 49 9.48 -9.66 -14.19
C PHE A 49 10.08 -10.11 -12.87
N ASN A 50 11.13 -10.92 -12.96
CA ASN A 50 12.01 -11.26 -11.85
C ASN A 50 13.07 -10.17 -11.68
N LEU A 51 13.16 -9.62 -10.47
CA LEU A 51 14.17 -8.64 -10.09
C LEU A 51 15.20 -9.28 -9.15
N ASP A 52 16.48 -9.16 -9.51
CA ASP A 52 17.62 -9.55 -8.67
C ASP A 52 18.47 -8.31 -8.37
N MET A 53 18.54 -7.93 -7.09
CA MET A 53 19.23 -6.73 -6.63
C MET A 53 20.14 -7.04 -5.45
N GLU A 54 21.36 -6.50 -5.49
CA GLU A 54 22.29 -6.54 -4.36
C GLU A 54 22.55 -5.11 -3.86
N VAL A 55 22.23 -4.86 -2.59
CA VAL A 55 22.38 -3.56 -1.94
C VAL A 55 23.44 -3.65 -0.86
N ASN A 56 24.54 -2.93 -1.05
CA ASN A 56 25.61 -2.77 -0.08
C ASN A 56 25.43 -1.46 0.70
N MET A 57 25.44 -1.56 2.03
CA MET A 57 25.33 -0.41 2.93
C MET A 57 26.60 -0.27 3.76
N TYR A 58 27.17 0.94 3.78
CA TYR A 58 28.40 1.22 4.52
C TYR A 58 28.14 2.26 5.62
N SER A 59 28.68 1.98 6.80
CA SER A 59 28.70 2.88 7.94
C SER A 59 30.11 2.87 8.56
N LYS A 60 30.57 4.04 9.03
CA LYS A 60 31.81 4.14 9.82
C LYS A 60 31.63 3.69 11.27
N ASN A 61 30.38 3.62 11.74
CA ASN A 61 30.02 3.23 13.10
C ASN A 61 29.37 1.84 13.09
N LEU A 62 29.95 0.91 13.86
CA LEU A 62 29.49 -0.49 13.97
C LEU A 62 28.11 -0.61 14.65
N GLY A 63 27.82 0.24 15.64
CA GLY A 63 26.49 0.31 16.24
C GLY A 63 25.44 0.71 15.22
N SER A 64 25.72 1.74 14.42
CA SER A 64 24.79 2.22 13.40
C SER A 64 24.55 1.22 12.25
N ILE A 65 25.54 0.38 11.89
CA ILE A 65 25.29 -0.69 10.89
C ILE A 65 24.47 -1.83 11.47
N ASN A 66 24.66 -2.17 12.75
CA ASN A 66 23.85 -3.16 13.44
C ASN A 66 22.40 -2.69 13.59
N ASP A 67 22.18 -1.40 13.89
CA ASP A 67 20.83 -0.82 13.94
C ASP A 67 20.13 -0.90 12.58
N ILE A 68 20.85 -0.63 11.49
CA ILE A 68 20.31 -0.75 10.13
C ILE A 68 20.02 -2.21 9.78
N TYR A 69 20.94 -3.13 10.10
CA TYR A 69 20.75 -4.55 9.87
C TYR A 69 19.53 -5.07 10.65
N ASN A 70 19.43 -4.75 11.93
CA ASN A 70 18.30 -5.14 12.77
C ASN A 70 17.00 -4.50 12.30
N TYR A 71 17.03 -3.23 11.86
CA TYR A 71 15.88 -2.55 11.28
C TYR A 71 15.42 -3.26 10.00
N VAL A 72 16.32 -3.57 9.07
CA VAL A 72 15.97 -4.25 7.82
C VAL A 72 15.46 -5.66 8.10
N ASN A 73 16.13 -6.42 8.96
CA ASN A 73 15.73 -7.78 9.33
C ASN A 73 14.37 -7.83 10.05
N ASN A 74 14.11 -6.91 10.99
CA ASN A 74 12.83 -6.87 11.69
C ASN A 74 11.68 -6.41 10.79
N ASN A 75 11.97 -5.58 9.78
CA ASN A 75 10.97 -5.12 8.82
C ASN A 75 10.89 -6.02 7.57
N TYR A 76 11.82 -6.97 7.38
CA TYR A 76 11.84 -7.94 6.28
C TYR A 76 10.54 -8.76 6.23
N HIS A 77 10.04 -9.16 7.40
CA HIS A 77 8.80 -9.93 7.50
C HIS A 77 7.52 -9.10 7.30
N ARG A 78 7.60 -7.76 7.24
CA ARG A 78 6.42 -6.89 7.03
C ARG A 78 5.93 -6.91 5.58
N PHE A 79 6.76 -7.37 4.65
CA PHE A 79 6.40 -7.57 3.23
C PHE A 79 6.05 -9.03 2.92
N ASN A 80 6.06 -9.90 3.93
CA ASN A 80 5.54 -11.27 3.84
C ASN A 80 4.02 -11.24 4.15
N THR A 81 3.30 -10.30 3.55
CA THR A 81 1.85 -10.27 3.55
C THR A 81 1.39 -11.10 2.37
N ASN A 82 0.55 -12.10 2.62
CA ASN A 82 -0.04 -13.02 1.65
C ASN A 82 -0.99 -12.36 0.63
N GLU A 83 -0.69 -11.15 0.17
CA GLU A 83 -1.45 -10.38 -0.81
C GLU A 83 -0.53 -10.10 -2.00
N GLY A 84 -0.59 -10.99 -3.00
CA GLY A 84 -0.12 -10.77 -4.37
C GLY A 84 1.39 -10.59 -4.56
N GLU A 85 2.05 -11.67 -4.98
CA GLU A 85 3.43 -11.71 -5.52
C GLU A 85 4.54 -11.08 -4.68
N VAL A 86 5.18 -11.99 -3.95
CA VAL A 86 6.28 -11.76 -3.03
C VAL A 86 7.57 -11.49 -3.81
N ILE A 87 8.27 -10.39 -3.51
CA ILE A 87 9.72 -10.34 -3.72
C ILE A 87 10.32 -11.36 -2.73
N ILE A 88 10.59 -12.58 -3.20
CA ILE A 88 11.32 -13.61 -2.46
C ILE A 88 12.79 -13.43 -2.82
N PRO A 89 13.62 -12.71 -2.04
CA PRO A 89 15.05 -12.83 -2.22
C PRO A 89 15.41 -14.27 -1.85
N THR A 90 15.87 -15.01 -2.84
CA THR A 90 16.51 -16.30 -2.57
C THR A 90 17.79 -15.99 -1.82
N ASN A 91 17.89 -16.42 -0.56
CA ASN A 91 19.20 -16.53 0.08
C ASN A 91 20.02 -17.44 -0.83
N ALA A 92 21.05 -16.88 -1.48
CA ALA A 92 22.01 -17.69 -2.19
C ALA A 92 22.56 -18.71 -1.18
N GLN A 93 22.12 -19.96 -1.33
CA GLN A 93 22.66 -21.11 -0.62
C GLN A 93 24.15 -21.13 -0.95
N GLY A 94 25.00 -20.74 0.00
CA GLY A 94 26.45 -20.77 -0.23
C GLY A 94 27.32 -19.85 0.63
N VAL A 95 26.78 -18.91 1.40
CA VAL A 95 27.61 -18.14 2.35
C VAL A 95 27.28 -18.62 3.75
N GLY A 96 28.22 -19.35 4.36
CA GLY A 96 28.07 -19.98 5.67
C GLY A 96 27.51 -19.02 6.70
N ALA A 97 26.44 -19.44 7.37
CA ALA A 97 25.87 -18.70 8.48
C ALA A 97 26.95 -18.44 9.55
N PRO A 98 27.00 -17.23 10.15
CA PRO A 98 27.81 -17.03 11.33
C PRO A 98 27.30 -17.96 12.45
N ASP A 99 28.25 -18.60 13.12
CA ASP A 99 28.01 -19.62 14.14
C ASP A 99 27.05 -19.10 15.24
N GLY A 100 25.97 -19.86 15.52
CA GLY A 100 25.06 -19.58 16.64
C GLY A 100 23.58 -19.26 16.34
N VAL A 101 23.07 -19.34 15.11
CA VAL A 101 21.63 -19.10 14.84
C VAL A 101 20.86 -20.42 14.69
N VAL A 102 19.97 -20.70 15.65
CA VAL A 102 19.06 -21.86 15.60
C VAL A 102 17.93 -21.57 14.62
N ASN A 103 17.85 -22.39 13.58
CA ASN A 103 16.80 -22.31 12.56
C ASN A 103 15.53 -22.97 13.09
N VAL A 104 14.48 -22.18 13.37
CA VAL A 104 13.15 -22.72 13.74
C VAL A 104 12.27 -22.64 12.51
N SER A 105 11.99 -23.79 11.88
CA SER A 105 11.02 -23.87 10.78
C SER A 105 9.59 -23.81 11.32
N PRO A 106 8.75 -22.85 10.91
CA PRO A 106 7.32 -22.96 11.08
C PRO A 106 6.73 -23.64 9.83
N SER A 107 6.35 -24.91 9.97
CA SER A 107 5.41 -25.55 9.06
C SER A 107 4.01 -24.98 9.33
N GLY A 108 3.46 -24.19 8.41
CA GLY A 108 2.10 -23.67 8.54
C GLY A 108 1.61 -23.08 7.23
N THR A 109 0.80 -23.85 6.51
CA THR A 109 0.06 -23.41 5.33
C THR A 109 -1.08 -22.50 5.77
N SER A 110 -0.88 -21.19 5.71
CA SER A 110 -1.93 -20.20 5.98
C SER A 110 -2.55 -19.74 4.67
N ALA A 111 -3.69 -20.34 4.31
CA ALA A 111 -4.59 -19.77 3.31
C ALA A 111 -5.20 -18.48 3.89
N SER A 112 -4.90 -17.32 3.30
CA SER A 112 -5.54 -16.06 3.65
C SER A 112 -6.48 -15.59 2.55
N THR A 113 -7.78 -15.68 2.81
CA THR A 113 -8.80 -14.90 2.12
C THR A 113 -8.73 -13.46 2.62
N GLY A 114 -7.84 -12.64 2.06
CA GLY A 114 -7.77 -11.21 2.33
C GLY A 114 -8.90 -10.47 1.59
N THR A 115 -9.68 -9.64 2.31
CA THR A 115 -10.67 -8.75 1.69
C THR A 115 -9.94 -7.72 0.85
N LYS A 116 -10.23 -7.71 -0.45
CA LYS A 116 -9.70 -6.79 -1.46
C LYS A 116 -10.01 -5.33 -1.09
N LYS A 117 -9.00 -4.44 -1.16
CA LYS A 117 -9.13 -3.01 -0.81
C LYS A 117 -8.68 -2.14 -1.99
N ASP A 118 -9.52 -1.21 -2.41
CA ASP A 118 -9.17 -0.20 -3.43
C ASP A 118 -8.45 0.99 -2.80
N ILE A 119 -8.80 1.38 -1.58
CA ILE A 119 -8.18 2.50 -0.86
C ILE A 119 -7.89 2.08 0.59
N ASP A 120 -6.67 2.32 1.07
CA ASP A 120 -6.26 2.08 2.46
C ASP A 120 -5.75 3.38 3.09
N ILE A 121 -6.42 3.84 4.14
CA ILE A 121 -6.09 5.04 4.91
C ILE A 121 -5.72 4.59 6.31
N ARG A 122 -4.53 5.00 6.80
CA ARG A 122 -4.23 4.81 8.22
C ARG A 122 -3.61 6.02 8.88
N LEU A 123 -4.02 6.20 10.14
CA LEU A 123 -3.55 7.21 11.05
C LEU A 123 -3.11 6.54 12.35
N GLU A 124 -1.86 6.78 12.71
CA GLU A 124 -1.22 6.30 13.94
C GLU A 124 -0.76 7.50 14.80
N GLY A 125 -0.28 7.20 16.00
CA GLY A 125 0.15 8.23 16.95
C GLY A 125 1.39 8.99 16.46
N PHE A 126 1.50 10.25 16.86
CA PHE A 126 2.60 11.13 16.51
C PHE A 126 3.97 10.59 16.98
N LEU A 127 4.03 9.83 18.08
CA LEU A 127 5.29 9.25 18.56
C LEU A 127 5.75 8.00 17.79
N LYS A 128 4.95 7.50 16.84
CA LYS A 128 5.38 6.40 15.95
C LYS A 128 6.64 6.82 15.19
N ALA A 129 7.62 5.92 15.05
CA ALA A 129 8.76 6.17 14.18
C ALA A 129 8.31 6.34 12.71
N GLY A 130 8.81 7.39 12.04
CA GLY A 130 8.46 7.70 10.65
C GLY A 130 7.07 8.33 10.48
N PRO A 131 6.50 8.30 9.26
CA PRO A 131 5.16 8.80 8.97
C PRO A 131 4.09 8.17 9.86
N ASN A 132 3.19 8.99 10.40
CA ASN A 132 2.04 8.52 11.16
C ASN A 132 0.73 8.63 10.37
N PHE A 133 0.73 9.31 9.23
CA PHE A 133 -0.34 9.25 8.25
C PHE A 133 0.18 8.58 6.97
N TRP A 134 -0.64 7.70 6.39
CA TRP A 134 -0.45 7.22 5.03
C TRP A 134 -1.79 6.89 4.38
N ILE A 135 -1.82 7.03 3.07
CA ILE A 135 -2.89 6.58 2.21
C ILE A 135 -2.30 5.89 0.99
N PHE A 136 -2.94 4.80 0.58
CA PHE A 136 -2.60 4.04 -0.61
C PHE A 136 -3.88 3.80 -1.41
N GLY A 137 -3.80 3.96 -2.73
CA GLY A 137 -4.83 3.56 -3.66
C GLY A 137 -4.31 2.45 -4.58
N ALA A 138 -5.09 1.38 -4.70
CA ALA A 138 -4.79 0.23 -5.54
C ALA A 138 -5.02 0.57 -7.01
N GLY A 139 -4.33 -0.11 -7.95
CA GLY A 139 -4.48 0.18 -9.39
C GLY A 139 -4.07 1.61 -9.78
N GLY A 140 -3.34 2.31 -8.91
CA GLY A 140 -2.95 3.69 -9.15
C GLY A 140 -1.79 3.85 -10.13
N TYR A 141 -1.79 5.01 -10.79
CA TYR A 141 -0.70 5.45 -11.67
C TYR A 141 0.49 5.94 -10.82
N ASN A 142 1.51 6.56 -11.41
CA ASN A 142 2.79 6.93 -10.75
C ASN A 142 2.69 7.69 -9.39
N ASN A 143 1.51 8.18 -8.98
CA ASN A 143 1.22 8.82 -7.68
C ASN A 143 0.02 8.17 -6.97
N ASN A 144 0.18 6.95 -6.48
CA ASN A 144 -0.90 6.21 -5.80
C ASN A 144 -0.72 6.10 -4.28
N PHE A 145 0.23 6.83 -3.71
CA PHE A 145 0.45 6.84 -2.27
C PHE A 145 0.81 8.25 -1.77
N ALA A 146 0.43 8.54 -0.53
CA ALA A 146 0.96 9.68 0.21
C ALA A 146 1.29 9.22 1.64
N ARG A 147 2.41 9.71 2.18
CA ARG A 147 2.83 9.41 3.55
C ARG A 147 3.56 10.60 4.14
N PHE A 148 3.20 10.99 5.35
CA PHE A 148 3.84 12.12 6.02
C PHE A 148 3.65 12.06 7.53
N LYS A 149 4.35 12.96 8.21
CA LYS A 149 4.21 13.18 9.64
C LYS A 149 3.26 14.35 9.87
N THR A 150 2.25 14.17 10.71
CA THR A 150 1.33 15.23 11.10
C THR A 150 0.97 15.10 12.57
N LYS A 151 0.77 16.22 13.27
CA LYS A 151 0.14 16.29 14.59
C LYS A 151 -1.29 16.84 14.55
N LYS A 152 -1.79 17.15 13.34
CA LYS A 152 -3.09 17.77 13.08
C LYS A 152 -4.00 16.88 12.24
N GLY A 153 -5.28 17.26 12.19
CA GLY A 153 -6.27 16.72 11.29
C GLY A 153 -5.84 16.73 9.82
N THR A 154 -6.21 15.69 9.09
CA THR A 154 -5.98 15.58 7.64
C THR A 154 -7.33 15.43 6.94
N LEU A 155 -7.57 16.23 5.91
CA LEU A 155 -8.76 16.11 5.05
C LEU A 155 -8.43 15.23 3.85
N VAL A 156 -9.27 14.22 3.60
CA VAL A 156 -9.18 13.30 2.47
C VAL A 156 -10.48 13.39 1.68
N GLU A 157 -10.40 13.94 0.48
CA GLU A 157 -11.52 14.01 -0.47
C GLU A 157 -11.37 12.88 -1.49
N ILE A 158 -12.32 11.94 -1.50
CA ILE A 158 -12.32 10.77 -2.38
C ILE A 158 -13.46 10.93 -3.38
N ASN A 159 -13.13 10.97 -4.66
CA ASN A 159 -14.09 10.93 -5.75
C ASN A 159 -13.95 9.59 -6.47
N ILE A 160 -15.02 8.81 -6.44
CA ILE A 160 -15.10 7.48 -7.04
C ILE A 160 -15.97 7.60 -8.28
N GLU A 161 -15.39 7.29 -9.43
CA GLU A 161 -16.06 7.21 -10.71
C GLU A 161 -16.30 5.74 -11.07
N LYS A 162 -16.89 5.47 -12.24
CA LYS A 162 -17.27 4.10 -12.65
C LYS A 162 -16.14 3.07 -12.52
N GLU A 163 -14.94 3.40 -12.98
CA GLU A 163 -13.79 2.48 -13.03
C GLU A 163 -12.53 3.08 -12.39
N THR A 164 -12.60 4.30 -11.88
CA THR A 164 -11.43 5.05 -11.40
C THR A 164 -11.75 5.80 -10.13
N TYR A 165 -10.72 6.25 -9.43
CA TYR A 165 -10.84 7.17 -8.32
C TYR A 165 -9.85 8.33 -8.45
N LYS A 166 -10.19 9.44 -7.78
CA LYS A 166 -9.31 10.58 -7.54
C LYS A 166 -9.39 10.96 -6.07
N ILE A 167 -8.25 11.01 -5.41
CA ILE A 167 -8.13 11.37 -3.99
C ILE A 167 -7.33 12.66 -3.91
N ARG A 168 -7.85 13.65 -3.18
CA ARG A 168 -7.09 14.79 -2.71
C ARG A 168 -6.89 14.69 -1.22
N VAL A 169 -5.64 14.77 -0.77
CA VAL A 169 -5.27 14.82 0.65
C VAL A 169 -4.78 16.22 0.94
N ASN A 170 -5.42 16.91 1.88
CA ASN A 170 -4.99 18.21 2.36
C ASN A 170 -4.51 18.08 3.82
N SER A 171 -3.24 18.39 4.04
CA SER A 171 -2.63 18.47 5.37
C SER A 171 -2.10 19.88 5.58
N ASP A 172 -2.51 20.52 6.68
CA ASP A 172 -2.01 21.85 7.07
C ASP A 172 -0.47 21.92 7.06
N GLU A 173 0.19 20.86 7.52
CA GLU A 173 1.64 20.82 7.70
C GLU A 173 2.42 20.31 6.48
N ASN A 174 1.77 19.60 5.55
CA ASN A 174 2.44 18.85 4.47
C ASN A 174 1.93 19.22 3.07
N GLY A 175 0.98 20.16 2.98
CA GLY A 175 0.39 20.59 1.72
C GLY A 175 -0.64 19.60 1.16
N THR A 176 -0.78 19.63 -0.16
CA THR A 176 -1.79 18.84 -0.89
C THR A 176 -1.14 17.72 -1.70
N TYR A 177 -1.68 16.51 -1.58
CA TYR A 177 -1.34 15.36 -2.42
C TYR A 177 -2.55 14.99 -3.27
N ASN A 178 -2.32 14.68 -4.54
CA ASN A 178 -3.36 14.15 -5.42
C ASN A 178 -2.97 12.74 -5.83
N LEU A 179 -3.87 11.79 -5.64
CA LEU A 179 -3.72 10.40 -6.06
C LEU A 179 -4.82 10.05 -7.03
N GLU A 180 -4.51 9.18 -7.97
CA GLU A 180 -5.48 8.68 -8.95
C GLU A 180 -5.16 7.24 -9.32
N GLY A 181 -6.20 6.48 -9.66
CA GLY A 181 -6.06 5.09 -10.02
C GLY A 181 -7.32 4.44 -10.54
N ALA A 182 -7.17 3.17 -10.92
CA ALA A 182 -8.26 2.31 -11.34
C ALA A 182 -8.81 1.53 -10.14
N LEU A 183 -10.13 1.43 -10.08
CA LEU A 183 -10.82 0.51 -9.18
C LEU A 183 -10.59 -0.91 -9.68
N GLN A 184 -10.46 -1.87 -8.78
CA GLN A 184 -10.14 -3.24 -9.19
C GLN A 184 -11.36 -4.02 -9.71
N GLY A 185 -12.47 -3.35 -10.04
CA GLY A 185 -13.74 -3.94 -10.46
C GLY A 185 -14.58 -4.48 -9.30
N GLY A 186 -15.91 -4.34 -9.41
CA GLY A 186 -16.89 -4.62 -8.37
C GLY A 186 -17.19 -3.43 -7.47
N GLU A 187 -17.80 -3.69 -6.32
CA GLU A 187 -18.09 -2.67 -5.30
C GLU A 187 -16.79 -2.09 -4.72
N PRO A 188 -16.56 -0.76 -4.81
CA PRO A 188 -15.36 -0.13 -4.26
C PRO A 188 -15.22 -0.37 -2.76
N TYR A 189 -14.01 -0.67 -2.31
CA TYR A 189 -13.72 -0.94 -0.90
C TYR A 189 -12.65 -0.01 -0.33
N ILE A 190 -13.01 0.71 0.73
CA ILE A 190 -12.13 1.62 1.48
C ILE A 190 -11.88 1.03 2.87
N ALA A 191 -10.61 0.91 3.28
CA ALA A 191 -10.24 0.58 4.64
C ALA A 191 -9.69 1.83 5.35
N ILE A 192 -10.20 2.10 6.54
CA ILE A 192 -9.75 3.19 7.39
C ILE A 192 -9.36 2.65 8.77
N LEU A 193 -8.11 2.90 9.18
CA LEU A 193 -7.61 2.54 10.50
C LEU A 193 -7.08 3.78 11.23
N ALA A 194 -7.70 4.13 12.35
CA ALA A 194 -7.22 5.14 13.29
C ALA A 194 -7.13 4.53 14.70
N ALA A 195 -5.91 4.18 15.11
CA ALA A 195 -5.68 3.53 16.41
C ALA A 195 -4.40 4.05 17.06
N PHE A 196 -4.55 4.91 18.06
CA PHE A 196 -3.45 5.52 18.81
C PHE A 196 -3.94 5.99 20.18
N PRO A 197 -3.08 6.11 21.20
CA PRO A 197 -3.55 6.50 22.52
C PRO A 197 -3.74 8.03 22.60
N LEU A 198 -4.75 8.50 23.34
CA LEU A 198 -5.09 9.94 23.47
C LEU A 198 -4.46 10.62 24.69
N ASP A 199 -3.79 9.86 25.56
CA ASP A 199 -3.03 10.37 26.71
C ASP A 199 -1.72 11.07 26.30
N VAL A 200 -1.28 10.86 25.06
CA VAL A 200 -0.15 11.56 24.44
C VAL A 200 -0.63 12.95 23.95
N PRO A 201 -0.06 14.06 24.47
CA PRO A 201 -0.48 15.42 24.09
C PRO A 201 -0.44 15.68 22.58
N GLU A 202 0.57 15.16 21.89
CA GLU A 202 0.74 15.31 20.44
C GLU A 202 -0.33 14.60 19.60
N ASN A 203 -1.13 13.70 20.22
CA ASN A 203 -2.21 12.99 19.55
C ASN A 203 -3.57 13.68 19.70
N GLN A 204 -3.69 14.74 20.48
CA GLN A 204 -4.97 15.35 20.83
C GLN A 204 -5.71 15.96 19.62
N ASP A 205 -4.95 16.50 18.67
CA ASP A 205 -5.47 17.14 17.46
C ASP A 205 -5.39 16.24 16.22
N LEU A 206 -4.99 14.97 16.40
CA LEU A 206 -4.96 14.00 15.31
C LEU A 206 -6.37 13.58 14.91
N GLY A 207 -6.63 13.55 13.61
CA GLY A 207 -7.86 13.04 13.04
C GLY A 207 -7.80 12.94 11.51
N VAL A 208 -8.78 12.24 10.95
CA VAL A 208 -9.00 12.18 9.50
C VAL A 208 -10.44 12.54 9.22
N GLU A 209 -10.66 13.56 8.39
CA GLU A 209 -11.95 13.82 7.79
C GLU A 209 -11.95 13.22 6.39
N VAL A 210 -12.87 12.30 6.11
CA VAL A 210 -12.99 11.62 4.83
C VAL A 210 -14.29 12.05 4.16
N LYS A 211 -14.17 12.84 3.10
CA LYS A 211 -15.30 13.22 2.27
C LYS A 211 -15.38 12.28 1.07
N VAL A 212 -16.52 11.61 0.90
CA VAL A 212 -16.73 10.65 -0.20
C VAL A 212 -17.76 11.19 -1.18
N THR A 213 -17.37 11.22 -2.45
CA THR A 213 -18.24 11.43 -3.60
C THR A 213 -18.21 10.16 -4.45
N ASN A 214 -19.34 9.49 -4.60
CA ASN A 214 -19.54 8.28 -5.38
C ASN A 214 -20.43 8.56 -6.59
N ASN A 215 -19.81 8.49 -7.77
CA ASN A 215 -20.45 8.55 -9.08
C ASN A 215 -20.31 7.21 -9.82
N SER A 216 -19.89 6.13 -9.14
CA SER A 216 -19.59 4.84 -9.79
C SER A 216 -20.84 4.07 -10.23
N GLY A 217 -21.97 4.31 -9.57
CA GLY A 217 -23.18 3.49 -9.69
C GLY A 217 -23.19 2.25 -8.79
N GLU A 218 -22.04 1.91 -8.18
CA GLU A 218 -21.89 0.79 -7.27
C GLU A 218 -21.92 1.23 -5.80
N THR A 219 -22.13 0.27 -4.89
CA THR A 219 -22.06 0.53 -3.44
C THR A 219 -20.60 0.66 -3.00
N VAL A 220 -20.27 1.75 -2.32
CA VAL A 220 -18.94 1.93 -1.71
C VAL A 220 -18.96 1.39 -0.29
N ASN A 221 -18.15 0.37 -0.04
CA ASN A 221 -18.01 -0.23 1.28
C ASN A 221 -16.81 0.36 2.02
N ILE A 222 -17.00 0.75 3.27
CA ILE A 222 -15.97 1.33 4.13
C ILE A 222 -15.82 0.46 5.38
N SER A 223 -14.65 -0.14 5.59
CA SER A 223 -14.31 -0.73 6.89
C SER A 223 -13.64 0.30 7.76
N LEU A 224 -14.26 0.61 8.90
CA LEU A 224 -13.78 1.61 9.84
C LEU A 224 -13.30 0.95 11.14
N LYS A 225 -12.01 1.13 11.45
CA LYS A 225 -11.42 0.78 12.74
C LYS A 225 -10.92 2.05 13.41
N ASP A 226 -11.81 2.72 14.13
CA ASP A 226 -11.51 3.93 14.88
C ASP A 226 -11.83 3.72 16.36
N ARG A 227 -10.78 3.62 17.19
CA ARG A 227 -10.95 3.39 18.64
C ARG A 227 -11.28 4.66 19.41
N ASN A 228 -11.06 5.83 18.81
CA ASN A 228 -11.00 7.10 19.53
C ASN A 228 -11.90 8.19 18.93
N ASN A 229 -12.78 7.84 17.99
CA ASN A 229 -13.66 8.76 17.28
C ASN A 229 -12.88 9.92 16.63
N ARG A 230 -11.77 9.58 15.97
CA ARG A 230 -10.89 10.51 15.24
C ARG A 230 -11.07 10.46 13.74
N VAL A 231 -12.00 9.66 13.24
CA VAL A 231 -12.39 9.61 11.84
C VAL A 231 -13.81 10.13 11.69
N GLN A 232 -13.99 11.15 10.86
CA GLN A 232 -15.30 11.63 10.44
C GLN A 232 -15.47 11.32 8.96
N ILE A 233 -16.59 10.71 8.58
CA ILE A 233 -16.90 10.39 7.19
C ILE A 233 -18.11 11.22 6.76
N THR A 234 -17.99 11.94 5.66
CA THR A 234 -19.04 12.81 5.11
C THR A 234 -19.32 12.50 3.64
N ASP A 235 -20.53 12.82 3.20
CA ASP A 235 -20.89 12.77 1.77
C ASP A 235 -20.45 14.02 1.00
N ARG A 236 -20.79 14.08 -0.29
CA ARG A 236 -20.45 15.24 -1.15
C ARG A 236 -20.95 16.58 -0.61
N ASN A 237 -22.03 16.58 0.16
CA ASN A 237 -22.68 17.76 0.73
C ASN A 237 -22.18 18.08 2.16
N GLY A 238 -21.29 17.26 2.71
CA GLY A 238 -20.78 17.40 4.07
C GLY A 238 -21.68 16.77 5.14
N ALA A 239 -22.69 15.99 4.77
CA ALA A 239 -23.52 15.29 5.75
C ALA A 239 -22.77 14.07 6.30
N VAL A 240 -22.77 13.91 7.63
CA VAL A 240 -22.03 12.83 8.31
C VAL A 240 -22.68 11.48 8.04
N ILE A 241 -21.86 10.48 7.72
CA ILE A 241 -22.25 9.10 7.47
C ILE A 241 -21.92 8.27 8.72
N HIS A 242 -22.95 7.74 9.40
CA HIS A 242 -22.78 6.89 10.60
C HIS A 242 -22.94 5.39 10.32
N GLY A 243 -23.42 5.01 9.14
CA GLY A 243 -23.67 3.61 8.79
C GLY A 243 -23.97 3.42 7.31
N HIS A 244 -25.04 4.03 6.81
CA HIS A 244 -25.34 4.01 5.38
C HIS A 244 -25.86 5.36 4.91
N ASN A 245 -25.40 5.80 3.75
CA ASN A 245 -25.89 6.96 3.05
C ASN A 245 -26.48 6.49 1.71
N GLN A 246 -27.79 6.62 1.55
CA GLN A 246 -28.51 6.19 0.34
C GLN A 246 -28.21 7.10 -0.86
N ASN A 247 -28.04 8.40 -0.62
CA ASN A 247 -27.80 9.38 -1.70
C ASN A 247 -26.42 9.17 -2.34
N GLU A 248 -25.42 8.86 -1.53
CA GLU A 248 -24.04 8.59 -1.98
C GLU A 248 -23.81 7.09 -2.25
N ASN A 249 -24.78 6.22 -1.93
CA ASN A 249 -24.62 4.77 -1.92
C ASN A 249 -23.33 4.31 -1.22
N VAL A 250 -23.07 4.84 -0.02
CA VAL A 250 -21.89 4.54 0.81
C VAL A 250 -22.33 3.78 2.05
N LYS A 251 -21.59 2.74 2.44
CA LYS A 251 -21.88 1.91 3.62
C LYS A 251 -20.63 1.70 4.47
N ILE A 252 -20.74 1.96 5.77
CA ILE A 252 -19.74 1.62 6.78
C ILE A 252 -20.07 0.23 7.34
N LEU A 253 -19.07 -0.66 7.37
CA LEU A 253 -19.14 -2.06 7.77
C LEU A 253 -18.69 -2.28 9.22
#